data_AF-A0A817WE04-F1
#
_entry.id   AF-A0A817WE04-F1
#
_cell.length_a   1.000
_cell.length_b   1.000
_cell.length_c   1.000
_cell.angle_alpha   90.00
_cell.angle_beta   90.00
_cell.angle_gamma   90.00
#
_symmetry.space_group_name_H-M   'P 1'
#
loop_
_entity.id
_entity.type
_entity.pdbx_description
1 polymer ?
#
loop_
_entity_poly.entity_id
_entity_poly.type
_entity_poly.pdbx_seq_one_letter_code
_entity_poly.pdbx_strand_id
1 'polypeptide(L)'
;MTIHGDFSHHSVNTSENTVTPCVAGVKSFSGALLYSIETQQTIGYGTRAVTEQCTGGIIIVIIQSCFGLVIQALWVGLVYTKLSRPKKRRRTLIWSQHAVISLRDGLLTLQIRLGDMRHRSTLVEAHTRMYFVSKRQTKENETIPLNLLDMDVGYDAGKDRLFLNWPLIIEHKIDSRSPLYEMNREQILKEKFEILLVLEGIIEPTGMVTQAKTSYMPEEIIWGARFERMIHFDKDHYIVDYSKFNSTTEDNCTPDSSAKQLYEQMNNN
;
A
#
# COMPACT_ATOMS: atom_id res chain seq x y z
N MET A 1 -5.08 40.11 32.26
CA MET A 1 -5.39 41.27 31.41
C MET A 1 -6.62 42.04 31.91
N THR A 2 -7.77 41.39 32.19
CA THR A 2 -8.88 42.04 32.95
C THR A 2 -8.62 42.11 34.46
N ILE A 3 -7.98 41.08 35.03
CA ILE A 3 -7.66 41.00 36.47
C ILE A 3 -6.59 42.01 36.91
N HIS A 4 -5.70 42.44 36.00
CA HIS A 4 -4.64 43.42 36.28
C HIS A 4 -5.10 44.88 36.09
N GLY A 5 -6.29 45.11 35.51
CA GLY A 5 -6.79 46.46 35.23
C GLY A 5 -6.20 47.15 33.99
N ASP A 6 -5.42 46.45 33.16
CA ASP A 6 -4.77 47.02 31.97
C ASP A 6 -5.76 47.66 30.98
N PHE A 7 -7.01 47.18 30.94
CA PHE A 7 -8.06 47.70 30.06
C PHE A 7 -9.00 48.72 30.70
N SER A 8 -8.92 48.96 32.02
CA SER A 8 -9.82 49.87 32.75
C SER A 8 -9.35 51.34 32.78
N HIS A 9 -8.12 51.64 32.35
CA HIS A 9 -7.54 52.98 32.44
C HIS A 9 -7.92 53.94 31.30
N HIS A 10 -8.96 53.63 30.52
CA HIS A 10 -9.36 54.48 29.38
C HIS A 10 -10.09 55.78 29.77
N SER A 11 -10.30 56.07 31.06
CA SER A 11 -11.10 57.22 31.52
C SER A 11 -10.56 57.98 32.73
N VAL A 12 -9.25 58.20 32.87
CA VAL A 12 -8.73 59.22 33.82
C VAL A 12 -7.60 60.02 33.18
N ASN A 13 -7.94 61.21 32.68
CA ASN A 13 -6.99 62.30 32.51
C ASN A 13 -6.51 62.74 33.88
N THR A 14 -5.31 62.34 34.30
CA THR A 14 -4.37 63.18 35.07
C THR A 14 -3.08 62.41 35.35
N SER A 15 -1.97 63.01 34.91
CA SER A 15 -0.63 63.00 35.51
C SER A 15 -0.42 62.20 36.81
N GLU A 16 0.59 61.31 36.77
CA GLU A 16 1.47 60.85 37.87
C GLU A 16 1.58 59.36 38.23
N ASN A 17 1.00 58.40 37.51
CA ASN A 17 1.49 57.00 37.58
C ASN A 17 1.20 56.25 36.28
N THR A 18 2.17 56.21 35.36
CA THR A 18 2.12 55.32 34.19
C THR A 18 2.31 53.88 34.66
N VAL A 19 1.21 53.22 35.03
CA VAL A 19 1.23 51.77 35.31
C VAL A 19 1.72 51.07 34.04
N THR A 20 2.89 50.44 34.11
CA THR A 20 3.42 49.63 33.02
C THR A 20 2.49 48.43 32.79
N PRO A 21 1.88 48.29 31.60
CA PRO A 21 0.95 47.19 31.34
C PRO A 21 1.69 45.86 31.28
N CYS A 22 1.00 44.75 31.56
CA CYS A 22 1.60 43.41 31.45
C CYS A 22 2.10 43.08 30.03
N VAL A 23 1.41 43.61 29.01
CA VAL A 23 1.81 43.50 27.60
C VAL A 23 1.72 44.88 26.96
N ALA A 24 2.86 45.42 26.54
CA ALA A 24 2.92 46.70 25.82
C ALA A 24 2.23 46.57 24.45
N GLY A 25 1.60 47.65 23.99
CA GLY A 25 1.01 47.71 22.63
C GLY A 25 -0.33 46.97 22.45
N VAL A 26 -0.91 46.39 23.51
CA VAL A 26 -2.22 45.71 23.49
C VAL A 26 -3.30 46.62 24.08
N LYS A 27 -4.20 47.13 23.23
CA LYS A 27 -5.30 48.05 23.63
C LYS A 27 -6.70 47.46 23.42
N SER A 28 -6.81 46.35 22.70
CA SER A 28 -8.08 45.71 22.36
C SER A 28 -7.89 44.20 22.23
N PHE A 29 -9.01 43.46 22.19
CA PHE A 29 -9.00 42.01 21.94
C PHE A 29 -8.24 41.65 20.66
N SER A 30 -8.44 42.39 19.57
CA SER A 30 -7.71 42.19 18.32
C SER A 30 -6.19 42.35 18.50
N GLY A 31 -5.75 43.30 19.32
CA GLY A 31 -4.34 43.47 19.66
C GLY A 31 -3.78 42.29 20.47
N ALA A 32 -4.57 41.74 21.39
CA ALA A 32 -4.18 40.55 22.16
C ALA A 32 -4.12 39.29 21.29
N LEU A 33 -5.05 39.13 20.34
CA LEU A 33 -5.04 38.04 19.37
C LEU A 33 -3.81 38.11 18.46
N LEU A 34 -3.47 39.30 17.95
CA LEU A 34 -2.25 39.51 17.17
C LEU A 34 -0.99 39.17 17.98
N TYR A 35 -0.89 39.64 19.22
CA TYR A 35 0.22 39.27 20.12
C TYR A 35 0.31 37.76 20.34
N SER A 36 -0.82 37.08 20.54
CA SER A 36 -0.85 35.62 20.71
C SER A 36 -0.31 34.90 19.47
N ILE A 37 -0.73 35.30 18.27
CA ILE A 37 -0.24 34.73 17.00
C ILE A 37 1.24 35.04 16.77
N GLU A 38 1.66 36.29 17.00
CA GLU A 38 3.05 36.73 16.86
C GLU A 38 4.00 35.94 17.77
N THR A 39 3.57 35.66 19.00
CA THR A 39 4.32 34.89 19.99
C THR A 39 4.31 33.40 19.66
N GLN A 40 3.14 32.85 19.30
CA GLN A 40 2.96 31.43 18.97
C GLN A 40 3.77 31.01 17.75
N GLN A 41 3.74 31.82 16.69
CA GLN A 41 4.43 31.56 15.43
C GLN A 41 5.86 32.12 15.42
N THR A 42 6.33 32.63 16.57
CA THR A 42 7.66 33.19 16.79
C THR A 42 8.06 34.28 15.77
N ILE A 43 7.08 35.06 15.30
CA ILE A 43 7.29 36.17 14.37
C ILE A 43 7.90 37.38 15.11
N GLY A 44 7.30 37.75 16.24
CA GLY A 44 7.81 38.78 17.14
C GLY A 44 8.11 40.14 16.50
N TYR A 45 7.10 40.83 15.94
CA TYR A 45 7.31 42.14 15.31
C TYR A 45 7.84 43.24 16.25
N GLY A 46 7.86 43.01 17.57
CA GLY A 46 8.45 43.91 18.57
C GLY A 46 7.58 45.10 18.99
N THR A 47 6.45 45.32 18.31
CA THR A 47 5.47 46.37 18.70
C THR A 47 4.61 45.97 19.91
N ARG A 48 4.52 44.66 20.19
CA ARG A 48 3.80 44.08 21.32
C ARG A 48 4.75 43.14 22.07
N ALA A 49 4.94 43.38 23.37
CA ALA A 49 5.90 42.63 24.17
C ALA A 49 5.42 42.50 25.61
N VAL A 50 5.68 41.34 26.23
CA VAL A 50 5.46 41.13 27.67
C VAL A 50 6.45 42.02 28.46
N THR A 51 5.99 42.59 29.56
CA THR A 51 6.84 43.36 30.49
C THR A 51 7.14 42.54 31.74
N GLU A 52 8.19 42.91 32.47
CA GLU A 52 8.61 42.24 33.72
C GLU A 52 7.65 42.48 34.89
N GLN A 53 6.72 43.41 34.75
CA GLN A 53 5.81 43.82 35.83
C GLN A 53 4.85 42.69 36.27
N CYS A 54 4.49 41.80 35.34
CA CYS A 54 3.48 40.78 35.58
C CYS A 54 4.05 39.37 35.43
N THR A 55 4.36 38.73 36.56
CA THR A 55 4.78 37.31 36.59
C THR A 55 3.77 36.38 35.92
N GLY A 56 2.47 36.67 36.04
CA GLY A 56 1.42 35.91 35.34
C GLY A 56 1.53 35.98 33.81
N GLY A 57 1.96 37.11 33.25
CA GLY A 57 2.19 37.27 31.81
C GLY A 57 3.35 36.41 31.33
N ILE A 58 4.44 36.38 32.09
CA ILE A 58 5.62 35.54 31.82
C ILE A 58 5.23 34.06 31.83
N ILE A 59 4.51 33.60 32.86
CA ILE A 59 4.05 32.20 32.97
C ILE A 59 3.15 31.83 31.79
N ILE A 60 2.23 32.71 31.39
CA ILE A 60 1.35 32.46 30.25
C ILE A 60 2.15 32.31 28.95
N VAL A 61 3.14 33.18 28.70
CA VAL A 61 4.00 33.09 27.51
C VAL A 61 4.80 31.79 27.49
N ILE A 62 5.34 31.35 28.65
CA ILE A 62 6.05 30.08 28.77
C ILE A 62 5.13 28.91 28.44
N ILE A 63 3.94 28.86 29.06
CA ILE A 63 2.95 27.81 28.81
C ILE A 63 2.54 27.81 27.34
N GLN A 64 2.19 28.97 26.78
CA GLN A 64 1.81 29.12 25.38
C GLN A 64 2.92 28.60 24.45
N SER A 65 4.17 28.98 24.69
CA SER A 65 5.32 28.55 23.88
C SER A 65 5.53 27.04 23.93
N CYS A 66 5.48 26.44 25.11
CA CYS A 66 5.59 24.99 25.28
C CYS A 66 4.47 24.23 24.55
N PHE A 67 3.21 24.62 24.76
CA PHE A 67 2.08 24.00 24.06
C PHE A 67 2.13 24.23 22.55
N GLY A 68 2.61 25.39 22.11
CA GLY A 68 2.76 25.70 20.69
C GLY A 68 3.77 24.81 19.98
N LEU A 69 4.92 24.59 20.58
CA LEU A 69 5.93 23.67 20.06
C LEU A 69 5.37 22.24 19.96
N VAL A 70 4.64 21.79 20.97
CA VAL A 70 4.02 20.45 20.96
C VAL A 70 2.98 20.34 19.84
N ILE A 71 2.07 21.30 19.71
CA ILE A 71 1.03 21.29 18.67
C ILE A 71 1.66 21.36 17.27
N GLN A 72 2.68 22.20 17.08
CA GLN A 72 3.38 22.31 15.80
C GLN A 72 4.10 21.01 15.44
N ALA A 73 4.81 20.40 16.39
CA ALA A 73 5.48 19.12 16.18
C ALA A 73 4.49 18.00 15.81
N LEU A 74 3.34 17.94 16.50
CA LEU A 74 2.27 17.00 16.20
C LEU A 74 1.71 17.21 14.79
N TRP A 75 1.42 18.45 14.40
CA TRP A 75 0.91 18.75 13.05
C TRP A 75 1.89 18.38 11.96
N VAL A 76 3.17 18.76 12.10
CA VAL A 76 4.22 18.39 11.14
C VAL A 76 4.35 16.87 11.07
N GLY A 77 4.37 16.17 12.21
CA GLY A 77 4.43 14.70 12.26
C GLY A 77 3.23 14.01 11.58
N LEU A 78 2.02 14.51 11.81
CA LEU A 78 0.80 14.00 11.19
C LEU A 78 0.78 14.20 9.68
N VAL A 79 1.15 15.40 9.21
CA VAL A 79 1.25 15.71 7.77
C VAL A 79 2.34 14.87 7.13
N TYR A 80 3.53 14.79 7.73
CA TYR A 80 4.64 13.99 7.23
C TYR A 80 4.25 12.52 7.11
N THR A 81 3.66 11.93 8.15
CA THR A 81 3.19 10.54 8.15
C THR A 81 2.14 10.30 7.06
N LYS A 82 1.25 11.27 6.80
CA LYS A 82 0.23 11.13 5.76
C LYS A 82 0.83 11.22 4.35
N LEU A 83 1.85 12.05 4.15
CA LEU A 83 2.54 12.24 2.87
C LEU A 83 3.54 11.10 2.58
N SER A 84 4.20 10.56 3.60
CA SER A 84 5.15 9.45 3.46
C SER A 84 4.45 8.10 3.19
N ARG A 85 3.15 7.96 3.55
CA ARG A 85 2.37 6.75 3.25
C ARG A 85 2.37 6.45 1.75
N PRO A 86 2.81 5.25 1.34
CA PRO A 86 2.98 4.89 -0.07
C PRO A 86 1.65 4.49 -0.76
N LYS A 87 0.57 5.27 -0.58
CA LYS A 87 -0.75 4.95 -1.17
C LYS A 87 -0.74 4.86 -2.70
N LYS A 88 0.16 5.58 -3.37
CA LYS A 88 0.23 5.62 -4.84
C LYS A 88 0.98 4.43 -5.45
N ARG A 89 1.80 3.68 -4.69
CA ARG A 89 2.65 2.63 -5.26
C ARG A 89 1.91 1.33 -5.57
N ARG A 90 0.81 1.02 -4.87
CA ARG A 90 -0.07 -0.11 -5.25
C ARG A 90 -0.57 0.01 -6.70
N ARG A 91 -0.70 1.23 -7.24
CA ARG A 91 -1.17 1.46 -8.62
C ARG A 91 -0.14 1.14 -9.70
N THR A 92 1.15 0.97 -9.36
CA THR A 92 2.20 0.66 -10.34
C THR A 92 2.56 -0.83 -10.38
N LEU A 93 2.13 -1.60 -9.38
CA LEU A 93 2.19 -3.06 -9.39
C LEU A 93 0.93 -3.56 -10.11
N ILE A 94 1.13 -4.19 -11.26
CA ILE A 94 0.05 -4.63 -12.15
C ILE A 94 0.05 -6.15 -12.29
N TRP A 95 -1.15 -6.71 -12.39
CA TRP A 95 -1.39 -8.13 -12.61
C TRP A 95 -2.04 -8.32 -13.97
N SER A 96 -1.83 -9.47 -14.62
CA SER A 96 -2.55 -9.80 -15.85
C SER A 96 -4.05 -9.81 -15.59
N GLN A 97 -4.83 -9.40 -16.59
CA GLN A 97 -6.30 -9.46 -16.51
C GLN A 97 -6.83 -10.89 -16.40
N HIS A 98 -6.12 -11.84 -16.99
CA HIS A 98 -6.49 -13.25 -16.97
C HIS A 98 -5.35 -14.08 -16.37
N ALA A 99 -5.69 -15.21 -15.75
CA ALA A 99 -4.76 -16.29 -15.49
C ALA A 99 -4.81 -17.28 -16.67
N VAL A 100 -3.73 -17.99 -16.93
CA VAL A 100 -3.71 -18.99 -18.01
C VAL A 100 -3.27 -20.34 -17.47
N ILE A 101 -3.88 -21.41 -17.97
CA ILE A 101 -3.47 -22.78 -17.70
C ILE A 101 -2.83 -23.34 -18.96
N SER A 102 -1.59 -23.81 -18.86
CA SER A 102 -0.90 -24.48 -19.95
C SER A 102 0.08 -25.54 -19.48
N LEU A 103 0.40 -26.45 -20.39
CA LEU A 103 1.43 -27.47 -20.19
C LEU A 103 2.83 -26.84 -20.27
N ARG A 104 3.66 -27.07 -19.27
CA ARG A 104 5.05 -26.64 -19.22
C ARG A 104 5.94 -27.74 -18.65
N ASP A 105 6.93 -28.17 -19.43
CA ASP A 105 7.84 -29.26 -19.06
C ASP A 105 7.10 -30.54 -18.62
N GLY A 106 6.01 -30.87 -19.31
CA GLY A 106 5.16 -32.04 -19.03
C GLY A 106 4.18 -31.89 -17.86
N LEU A 107 4.20 -30.76 -17.15
CA LEU A 107 3.31 -30.49 -16.02
C LEU A 107 2.29 -29.41 -16.38
N LEU A 108 1.05 -29.59 -15.92
CA LEU A 108 0.02 -28.56 -16.06
C LEU A 108 0.30 -27.44 -15.05
N THR A 109 0.31 -26.19 -15.51
CA THR A 109 0.67 -25.03 -14.68
C THR A 109 -0.37 -23.93 -14.79
N LEU A 110 -0.75 -23.35 -13.65
CA LEU A 110 -1.50 -22.10 -13.58
C LEU A 110 -0.49 -20.95 -13.56
N GLN A 111 -0.66 -20.00 -14.47
CA GLN A 111 0.28 -18.93 -14.72
C GLN A 111 -0.41 -17.57 -14.63
N ILE A 112 0.20 -16.64 -13.90
CA ILE A 112 -0.28 -15.25 -13.76
C ILE A 112 0.88 -14.31 -13.96
N ARG A 113 0.70 -13.26 -14.77
CA ARG A 113 1.76 -12.29 -15.02
C ARG A 113 1.69 -11.15 -14.02
N LEU A 114 2.85 -10.79 -13.48
CA LEU A 114 3.06 -9.68 -12.57
C LEU A 114 4.05 -8.69 -13.20
N GLY A 115 3.84 -7.39 -13.03
CA GLY A 115 4.79 -6.37 -13.44
C GLY A 115 4.86 -5.18 -12.49
N ASP A 116 6.01 -4.51 -12.46
CA ASP A 116 6.14 -3.15 -11.93
C ASP A 116 6.27 -2.18 -13.10
N MET A 117 5.41 -1.17 -13.16
CA MET A 117 5.46 -0.12 -14.19
C MET A 117 6.54 0.94 -13.91
N ARG A 118 7.23 0.88 -12.77
CA ARG A 118 8.14 1.93 -12.33
C ARG A 118 9.59 1.62 -12.69
N HIS A 119 10.20 2.48 -13.51
CA HIS A 119 11.58 2.28 -14.00
C HIS A 119 12.70 2.58 -13.00
N ARG A 120 12.46 3.35 -11.93
CA ARG A 120 13.53 3.91 -11.08
C ARG A 120 13.60 3.38 -9.65
N SER A 121 12.62 2.62 -9.21
CA SER A 121 12.62 2.10 -7.83
C SER A 121 12.11 0.69 -7.86
N THR A 122 12.91 -0.23 -7.34
CA THR A 122 12.58 -1.65 -7.32
C THR A 122 11.79 -1.99 -6.07
N LEU A 123 11.07 -3.10 -6.12
CA LEU A 123 10.42 -3.68 -4.94
C LEU A 123 11.44 -4.63 -4.31
N VAL A 124 11.93 -4.26 -3.13
CA VAL A 124 12.95 -5.03 -2.39
C VAL A 124 12.26 -6.12 -1.58
N GLU A 125 12.88 -7.29 -1.44
CA GLU A 125 12.30 -8.44 -0.71
C GLU A 125 10.87 -8.79 -1.18
N ALA A 126 10.63 -8.65 -2.49
CA ALA A 126 9.37 -9.00 -3.09
C ALA A 126 9.11 -10.50 -2.93
N HIS A 127 7.94 -10.87 -2.44
CA HIS A 127 7.52 -12.27 -2.37
C HIS A 127 6.02 -12.39 -2.59
N THR A 128 5.60 -13.51 -3.15
CA THR A 128 4.19 -13.74 -3.52
C THR A 128 3.62 -14.97 -2.82
N ARG A 129 2.33 -14.91 -2.49
CA ARG A 129 1.54 -16.03 -1.97
C ARG A 129 0.26 -16.18 -2.78
N MET A 130 -0.22 -17.41 -2.90
CA MET A 130 -1.43 -17.73 -3.65
C MET A 130 -2.35 -18.58 -2.78
N TYR A 131 -3.65 -18.26 -2.80
CA TYR A 131 -4.66 -18.97 -2.03
C TYR A 131 -5.84 -19.36 -2.92
N PHE A 132 -6.30 -20.58 -2.77
CA PHE A 132 -7.56 -21.05 -3.34
C PHE A 132 -8.67 -20.86 -2.31
N VAL A 133 -9.75 -20.18 -2.71
CA VAL A 133 -10.90 -19.89 -1.85
C VAL A 133 -12.12 -20.58 -2.41
N SER A 134 -12.72 -21.48 -1.64
CA SER A 134 -13.98 -22.11 -2.02
C SER A 134 -14.83 -22.44 -0.81
N LYS A 135 -16.10 -22.73 -1.05
CA LYS A 135 -16.99 -23.28 -0.02
C LYS A 135 -16.63 -24.75 0.19
N ARG A 136 -16.40 -25.17 1.44
CA ARG A 136 -16.12 -26.56 1.80
C ARG A 136 -17.10 -27.04 2.86
N GLN A 137 -17.50 -28.30 2.77
CA GLN A 137 -18.18 -29.01 3.86
C GLN A 137 -17.23 -30.03 4.48
N THR A 138 -17.15 -30.08 5.81
CA THR A 138 -16.32 -31.06 6.54
C THR A 138 -17.01 -32.43 6.60
N LYS A 139 -16.25 -33.46 7.00
CA LYS A 139 -16.83 -34.81 7.17
C LYS A 139 -17.85 -34.87 8.32
N GLU A 140 -17.71 -33.94 9.26
CA GLU A 140 -18.55 -33.73 10.42
C GLU A 140 -19.78 -32.85 10.12
N ASN A 141 -20.07 -32.56 8.85
CA ASN A 141 -21.17 -31.72 8.35
C ASN A 141 -21.08 -30.21 8.68
N GLU A 142 -19.91 -29.70 9.06
CA GLU A 142 -19.71 -28.24 9.20
C GLU A 142 -19.50 -27.59 7.82
N THR A 143 -20.19 -26.47 7.57
CA THR A 143 -20.02 -25.70 6.33
C THR A 143 -19.07 -24.53 6.55
N ILE A 144 -17.92 -24.55 5.89
CA ILE A 144 -16.95 -23.46 5.88
C ILE A 144 -17.21 -22.63 4.61
N PRO A 145 -17.73 -21.39 4.72
CA PRO A 145 -18.14 -20.60 3.57
C PRO A 145 -16.97 -20.12 2.70
N LEU A 146 -15.83 -19.77 3.32
CA LEU A 146 -14.62 -19.28 2.66
C LEU A 146 -13.42 -20.09 3.19
N ASN A 147 -13.30 -21.33 2.74
CA ASN A 147 -12.17 -22.16 3.07
C ASN A 147 -10.96 -21.72 2.23
N LEU A 148 -9.91 -21.22 2.88
CA LEU A 148 -8.65 -20.84 2.24
C LEU A 148 -7.70 -22.04 2.25
N LEU A 149 -7.21 -22.42 1.08
CA LEU A 149 -6.13 -23.39 0.89
C LEU A 149 -4.92 -22.69 0.27
N ASP A 150 -3.74 -22.91 0.81
CA ASP A 150 -2.49 -22.40 0.24
C ASP A 150 -2.16 -23.13 -1.07
N MET A 151 -1.71 -22.38 -2.08
CA MET A 151 -1.27 -22.91 -3.37
C MET A 151 0.22 -22.62 -3.55
N ASP A 152 1.03 -23.66 -3.70
CA ASP A 152 2.49 -23.50 -3.80
C ASP A 152 2.89 -22.78 -5.09
N VAL A 153 3.58 -21.66 -4.93
CA VAL A 153 4.19 -20.84 -6.00
C VAL A 153 5.72 -20.93 -5.95
N GLY A 154 6.24 -21.96 -5.29
CA GLY A 154 7.65 -22.27 -5.15
C GLY A 154 8.26 -21.82 -3.82
N TYR A 155 7.50 -21.89 -2.72
CA TYR A 155 7.96 -21.51 -1.37
C TYR A 155 9.19 -22.32 -0.94
N ASP A 156 9.13 -23.66 -1.08
CA ASP A 156 10.23 -24.54 -0.67
C ASP A 156 11.50 -24.36 -1.52
N ALA A 157 11.33 -24.02 -2.80
CA ALA A 157 12.43 -23.71 -3.71
C ALA A 157 12.89 -22.25 -3.61
N GLY A 158 12.17 -21.43 -2.84
CA GLY A 158 12.40 -19.99 -2.71
C GLY A 158 12.19 -19.19 -4.00
N LYS A 159 11.40 -19.73 -4.94
CA LYS A 159 10.98 -19.07 -6.20
C LYS A 159 9.82 -18.08 -5.98
N ASP A 160 9.15 -18.19 -4.84
CA ASP A 160 8.17 -17.22 -4.34
C ASP A 160 8.80 -15.85 -4.05
N ARG A 161 10.11 -15.81 -3.78
CA ARG A 161 10.92 -14.60 -3.64
C ARG A 161 11.30 -14.06 -5.01
N LEU A 162 10.72 -12.93 -5.38
CA LEU A 162 10.75 -12.38 -6.72
C LEU A 162 11.83 -11.32 -6.87
N PHE A 163 12.50 -11.35 -8.02
CA PHE A 163 13.35 -10.25 -8.48
C PHE A 163 12.62 -9.45 -9.55
N LEU A 164 11.77 -8.50 -9.12
CA LEU A 164 10.80 -7.81 -9.98
C LEU A 164 11.39 -6.59 -10.71
N ASN A 165 12.40 -6.80 -11.55
CA ASN A 165 12.97 -5.75 -12.42
C ASN A 165 12.32 -5.70 -13.81
N TRP A 166 11.70 -6.79 -14.23
CA TRP A 166 10.91 -6.92 -15.45
C TRP A 166 9.65 -7.73 -15.12
N PRO A 167 8.64 -7.75 -16.01
CA PRO A 167 7.46 -8.57 -15.81
C PRO A 167 7.81 -10.05 -15.66
N LEU A 168 7.26 -10.68 -14.62
CA LEU A 168 7.47 -12.09 -14.29
C LEU A 168 6.16 -12.87 -14.45
N ILE A 169 6.27 -14.16 -14.72
CA ILE A 169 5.14 -15.09 -14.69
C ILE A 169 5.27 -15.88 -13.38
N ILE A 170 4.28 -15.74 -12.52
CA ILE A 170 4.11 -16.55 -11.32
C ILE A 170 3.48 -17.86 -11.75
N GLU A 171 4.08 -18.97 -11.32
CA GLU A 171 3.71 -20.31 -11.76
C GLU A 171 3.32 -21.15 -10.55
N HIS A 172 2.11 -21.67 -10.56
CA HIS A 172 1.67 -22.73 -9.66
C HIS A 172 1.62 -24.04 -10.45
N LYS A 173 2.35 -25.04 -9.97
CA LYS A 173 2.32 -26.39 -10.55
C LYS A 173 1.08 -27.12 -10.06
N ILE A 174 0.26 -27.60 -10.98
CA ILE A 174 -0.93 -28.38 -10.65
C ILE A 174 -0.49 -29.83 -10.43
N ASP A 175 0.00 -30.10 -9.23
CA ASP A 175 0.38 -31.43 -8.75
C ASP A 175 -0.73 -32.06 -7.89
N SER A 176 -0.48 -33.24 -7.32
CA SER A 176 -1.46 -33.95 -6.49
C SER A 176 -1.89 -33.21 -5.21
N ARG A 177 -1.17 -32.16 -4.80
CA ARG A 177 -1.52 -31.31 -3.64
C ARG A 177 -2.35 -30.10 -4.06
N SER A 178 -2.36 -29.76 -5.35
CA SER A 178 -3.12 -28.64 -5.88
C SER A 178 -4.63 -28.88 -5.76
N PRO A 179 -5.42 -27.87 -5.34
CA PRO A 179 -6.89 -27.97 -5.38
C PRO A 179 -7.44 -28.09 -6.80
N LEU A 180 -6.64 -27.76 -7.83
CA LEU A 180 -7.03 -27.87 -9.24
C LEU A 180 -6.73 -29.25 -9.84
N TYR A 181 -6.13 -30.18 -9.08
CA TYR A 181 -5.58 -31.43 -9.60
C TYR A 181 -6.58 -32.31 -10.36
N GLU A 182 -7.81 -32.39 -9.86
CA GLU A 182 -8.86 -33.23 -10.43
C GLU A 182 -9.73 -32.49 -11.46
N MET A 183 -9.56 -31.18 -11.60
CA MET A 183 -10.40 -30.35 -12.46
C MET A 183 -9.90 -30.38 -13.91
N ASN A 184 -10.80 -30.70 -14.84
CA ASN A 184 -10.57 -30.56 -16.28
C ASN A 184 -11.06 -29.20 -16.79
N ARG A 185 -10.83 -28.93 -18.09
CA ARG A 185 -11.21 -27.64 -18.73
C ARG A 185 -12.66 -27.25 -18.51
N GLU A 186 -13.60 -28.18 -18.66
CA GLU A 186 -15.03 -27.88 -18.50
C GLU A 186 -15.43 -27.72 -17.03
N GLN A 187 -14.79 -28.46 -16.13
CA GLN A 187 -15.09 -28.43 -14.71
C GLN A 187 -14.66 -27.10 -14.10
N ILE A 188 -13.50 -26.54 -14.49
CA ILE A 188 -13.05 -25.23 -13.99
C ILE A 188 -14.14 -24.17 -14.19
N LEU A 189 -14.76 -24.11 -15.38
CA LEU A 189 -15.81 -23.13 -15.67
C LEU A 189 -17.11 -23.33 -14.87
N LYS A 190 -17.36 -24.54 -14.37
CA LYS A 190 -18.58 -24.89 -13.61
C LYS A 190 -18.40 -24.73 -12.10
N GLU A 191 -17.17 -24.84 -11.62
CA GLU A 191 -16.84 -24.76 -10.22
C GLU A 191 -16.97 -23.35 -9.65
N LYS A 192 -17.13 -23.25 -8.33
CA LYS A 192 -17.27 -21.98 -7.61
C LYS A 192 -16.10 -21.77 -6.66
N PHE A 193 -15.04 -21.16 -7.17
CA PHE A 193 -13.87 -20.81 -6.40
C PHE A 193 -13.31 -19.46 -6.84
N GLU A 194 -12.40 -18.91 -6.04
CA GLU A 194 -11.64 -17.71 -6.36
C GLU A 194 -10.17 -17.96 -5.99
N ILE A 195 -9.24 -17.58 -6.86
CA ILE A 195 -7.81 -17.67 -6.58
C ILE A 195 -7.31 -16.28 -6.20
N LEU A 196 -6.86 -16.11 -4.95
CA LEU A 196 -6.31 -14.85 -4.44
C LEU A 196 -4.79 -14.86 -4.56
N LEU A 197 -4.20 -13.78 -5.07
CA LEU A 197 -2.76 -13.57 -5.06
C LEU A 197 -2.42 -12.36 -4.22
N VAL A 198 -1.34 -12.49 -3.46
CA VAL A 198 -0.82 -11.44 -2.59
C VAL A 198 0.67 -11.28 -2.85
N LEU A 199 1.05 -10.11 -3.34
CA LEU A 199 2.45 -9.67 -3.44
C LEU A 199 2.75 -8.74 -2.27
N GLU A 200 3.81 -9.06 -1.55
CA GLU A 200 4.38 -8.23 -0.48
C GLU A 200 5.81 -7.84 -0.82
N GLY A 201 6.24 -6.67 -0.38
CA GLY A 201 7.63 -6.24 -0.52
C GLY A 201 7.87 -4.85 0.06
N ILE A 202 9.12 -4.41 0.03
CA ILE A 202 9.59 -3.17 0.64
C ILE A 202 9.85 -2.12 -0.44
N ILE A 203 9.35 -0.91 -0.18
CA ILE A 203 9.52 0.22 -1.07
C ILE A 203 10.89 0.86 -0.82
N GLU A 204 11.83 0.62 -1.73
CA GLU A 204 13.22 1.11 -1.66
C GLU A 204 13.39 2.54 -1.09
N PRO A 205 12.74 3.61 -1.62
CA PRO A 205 12.97 4.96 -1.10
C PRO A 205 12.36 5.26 0.28
N THR A 206 11.37 4.49 0.76
CA THR A 206 10.70 4.78 2.04
C THR A 206 10.94 3.72 3.11
N GLY A 207 11.49 2.56 2.76
CA GLY A 207 11.64 1.41 3.66
C GLY A 207 10.29 0.83 4.15
N MET A 208 9.17 1.27 3.59
CA MET A 208 7.85 0.83 4.04
C MET A 208 7.40 -0.42 3.28
N VAL A 209 6.80 -1.37 4.00
CA VAL A 209 6.18 -2.56 3.40
C VAL A 209 4.93 -2.15 2.62
N THR A 210 4.75 -2.73 1.44
CA THR A 210 3.57 -2.59 0.60
C THR A 210 3.01 -3.95 0.22
N GLN A 211 1.70 -3.97 0.00
CA GLN A 211 0.98 -5.17 -0.39
C GLN A 211 0.06 -4.85 -1.56
N ALA A 212 0.18 -5.64 -2.62
CA ALA A 212 -0.71 -5.65 -3.77
C ALA A 212 -1.45 -6.99 -3.81
N LYS A 213 -2.76 -6.93 -4.07
CA LYS A 213 -3.61 -8.12 -4.15
C LYS A 213 -4.37 -8.13 -5.45
N THR A 214 -4.64 -9.31 -5.97
CA THR A 214 -5.55 -9.55 -7.08
C THR A 214 -6.30 -10.85 -6.84
N SER A 215 -7.33 -11.09 -7.63
CA SER A 215 -8.06 -12.34 -7.60
C SER A 215 -8.51 -12.74 -9.00
N TYR A 216 -8.72 -14.05 -9.18
CA TYR A 216 -9.18 -14.65 -10.41
C TYR A 216 -10.35 -15.58 -10.13
N MET A 217 -11.49 -15.26 -10.72
CA MET A 217 -12.65 -16.15 -10.81
C MET A 217 -12.45 -17.17 -11.93
N PRO A 218 -13.22 -18.27 -11.97
CA PRO A 218 -12.99 -19.33 -12.95
C PRO A 218 -13.19 -18.87 -14.40
N GLU A 219 -14.06 -17.88 -14.61
CA GLU A 219 -14.29 -17.22 -15.91
C GLU A 219 -13.07 -16.40 -16.40
N GLU A 220 -12.19 -15.99 -15.48
CA GLU A 220 -10.98 -15.21 -15.78
C GLU A 220 -9.75 -16.12 -16.00
N ILE A 221 -9.93 -17.45 -15.95
CA ILE A 221 -8.89 -18.45 -16.17
C ILE A 221 -9.04 -19.03 -17.57
N ILE A 222 -8.06 -18.76 -18.43
CA ILE A 222 -8.04 -19.24 -19.81
C ILE A 222 -7.25 -20.55 -19.88
N TRP A 223 -7.96 -21.65 -20.16
CA TRP A 223 -7.33 -22.96 -20.38
C TRP A 223 -6.72 -23.08 -21.78
N GLY A 224 -5.54 -23.66 -21.87
CA GLY A 224 -4.85 -23.90 -23.14
C GLY A 224 -4.33 -22.61 -23.77
N ALA A 225 -3.88 -21.67 -22.94
CA ALA A 225 -3.29 -20.41 -23.39
C ALA A 225 -1.95 -20.16 -22.73
N ARG A 226 -1.09 -19.41 -23.42
CA ARG A 226 0.20 -18.94 -22.93
C ARG A 226 0.27 -17.43 -23.06
N PHE A 227 1.02 -16.81 -22.17
CA PHE A 227 1.28 -15.39 -22.25
C PHE A 227 2.21 -15.04 -23.43
N GLU A 228 1.84 -14.03 -24.22
CA GLU A 228 2.66 -13.61 -25.38
C GLU A 228 4.02 -13.06 -24.91
N ARG A 229 5.11 -13.40 -25.60
CA ARG A 229 6.44 -12.87 -25.26
C ARG A 229 6.46 -11.35 -25.41
N MET A 230 6.88 -10.67 -24.35
CA MET A 230 6.94 -9.20 -24.29
C MET A 230 8.36 -8.62 -24.19
N ILE A 231 9.37 -9.45 -23.97
CA ILE A 231 10.76 -9.02 -23.81
C ILE A 231 11.55 -9.35 -25.08
N HIS A 232 12.09 -8.30 -25.70
CA HIS A 232 12.92 -8.37 -26.90
C HIS A 232 14.30 -7.76 -26.61
N PHE A 233 15.33 -8.26 -27.29
CA PHE A 233 16.67 -7.70 -27.21
C PHE A 233 16.93 -6.91 -28.49
N ASP A 234 17.15 -5.61 -28.37
CA ASP A 234 17.46 -4.72 -29.48
C ASP A 234 18.71 -3.91 -29.16
N LYS A 235 19.69 -3.91 -30.07
CA LYS A 235 20.91 -3.07 -30.06
C LYS A 235 21.44 -2.79 -28.64
N ASP A 236 21.74 -3.86 -27.90
CA ASP A 236 22.34 -3.86 -26.55
C ASP A 236 21.40 -3.61 -25.35
N HIS A 237 20.10 -3.48 -25.56
CA HIS A 237 19.13 -3.28 -24.46
C HIS A 237 17.96 -4.26 -24.52
N TYR A 238 17.46 -4.65 -23.35
CA TYR A 238 16.19 -5.35 -23.25
C TYR A 238 15.04 -4.35 -23.29
N ILE A 239 14.18 -4.48 -24.28
CA ILE A 239 12.96 -3.69 -24.45
C ILE A 239 11.77 -4.53 -24.01
N VAL A 240 10.94 -3.96 -23.14
CA VAL A 240 9.72 -4.58 -22.61
C VAL A 240 8.51 -3.89 -23.23
N ASP A 241 7.77 -4.61 -24.07
CA ASP A 241 6.55 -4.11 -24.70
C ASP A 241 5.32 -4.38 -23.81
N TYR A 242 4.92 -3.37 -23.03
CA TYR A 242 3.76 -3.47 -22.14
C TYR A 242 2.41 -3.53 -22.87
N SER A 243 2.34 -3.25 -24.19
CA SER A 243 1.09 -3.43 -24.94
C SER A 243 0.65 -4.91 -24.94
N LYS A 244 1.62 -5.82 -24.88
CA LYS A 244 1.43 -7.28 -24.84
C LYS A 244 1.27 -7.84 -23.43
N PHE A 245 1.20 -6.98 -22.41
CA PHE A 245 1.18 -7.43 -21.01
C PHE A 245 -0.04 -8.31 -20.69
N ASN A 246 -1.20 -8.02 -21.28
CA ASN A 246 -2.40 -8.85 -21.12
C ASN A 246 -2.62 -9.84 -22.29
N SER A 247 -1.80 -9.78 -23.33
CA SER A 247 -1.95 -10.61 -24.52
C SER A 247 -1.59 -12.06 -24.24
N THR A 248 -2.44 -12.97 -24.74
CA THR A 248 -2.26 -14.42 -24.67
C THR A 248 -2.36 -15.01 -26.06
N THR A 249 -1.73 -16.16 -26.25
CA THR A 249 -1.75 -16.96 -27.48
C THR A 249 -2.25 -18.36 -27.13
N GLU A 250 -3.03 -18.97 -28.03
CA GLU A 250 -3.48 -20.35 -27.86
C GLU A 250 -2.30 -21.33 -27.82
N ASP A 251 -2.40 -22.33 -26.94
CA ASP A 251 -1.43 -23.40 -26.78
C ASP A 251 -2.07 -24.75 -27.15
N ASN A 252 -1.86 -25.15 -28.41
CA ASN A 252 -2.40 -26.37 -28.98
C ASN A 252 -1.85 -27.66 -28.33
N CYS A 253 -0.80 -27.55 -27.50
CA CYS A 253 -0.19 -28.68 -26.82
C CYS A 253 -0.85 -28.98 -25.46
N THR A 254 -1.74 -28.12 -24.97
CA THR A 254 -2.36 -28.30 -23.66
C THR A 254 -3.59 -29.21 -23.80
N PRO A 255 -3.63 -30.38 -23.14
CA PRO A 255 -4.77 -31.29 -23.18
C PRO A 255 -5.96 -30.71 -22.39
N ASP A 256 -7.18 -31.10 -22.76
CA ASP A 256 -8.40 -30.70 -22.06
C ASP A 256 -8.69 -31.54 -20.79
N SER A 257 -7.90 -32.61 -20.57
CA SER A 257 -8.00 -33.50 -19.42
C SER A 257 -7.49 -32.85 -18.12
N SER A 258 -7.93 -33.38 -16.97
CA SER A 258 -7.40 -32.92 -15.68
C SER A 258 -5.93 -33.34 -15.49
N ALA A 259 -5.21 -32.62 -14.62
CA ALA A 259 -3.81 -32.95 -14.31
C ALA A 259 -3.65 -34.40 -13.83
N LYS A 260 -4.60 -34.89 -13.02
CA LYS A 260 -4.66 -36.29 -12.59
C LYS A 260 -4.68 -37.28 -13.76
N GLN A 261 -5.63 -37.10 -14.68
CA GLN A 261 -5.77 -37.97 -15.85
C GLN A 261 -4.53 -37.92 -16.74
N LEU A 262 -3.97 -36.72 -16.92
CA LEU A 262 -2.76 -36.51 -17.70
C LEU A 262 -1.57 -37.27 -17.12
N TYR A 263 -1.33 -37.16 -15.81
CA TYR A 263 -0.19 -37.81 -15.16
C TYR A 263 -0.37 -39.31 -15.02
N GLU A 264 -1.60 -39.80 -14.84
CA GLU A 264 -1.90 -41.23 -14.90
C GLU A 264 -1.59 -41.81 -16.28
N GLN A 265 -1.91 -41.09 -17.37
CA GLN A 265 -1.55 -41.49 -18.73
C GLN A 265 -0.05 -41.47 -18.99
N MET A 266 0.67 -40.49 -18.45
CA MET A 266 2.13 -40.41 -18.57
C MET A 266 2.85 -41.53 -17.81
N ASN A 267 2.34 -41.93 -16.65
CA ASN A 267 2.94 -42.99 -15.84
C ASN A 267 2.69 -44.40 -16.39
N ASN A 268 1.68 -44.57 -17.24
CA ASN A 268 1.31 -45.85 -17.85
C ASN A 268 2.01 -46.12 -19.19
N ASN A 269 2.77 -45.15 -19.72
CA ASN A 269 3.56 -45.24 -20.96
C ASN A 269 5.05 -45.30 -20.64
#